data_AF-A0A2V8T768-F1
#
_entry.id   AF-A0A2V8T768-F1
#
_cell.length_a   1.000
_cell.length_b   1.000
_cell.length_c   1.000
_cell.angle_alpha   90.00
_cell.angle_beta   90.00
_cell.angle_gamma   90.00
#
_symmetry.space_group_name_H-M   'P 1'
#
loop_
_entity.id
_entity.type
_entity.pdbx_description
1 polymer ?
#
loop_
_entity_poly.entity_id
_entity_poly.type
_entity_poly.pdbx_seq_one_letter_code
_entity_poly.pdbx_strand_id
1 'polypeptide(L)'
;ADDGVVVGGGEHLQPVLYALACEELLKAPVESGRLYYCTTAGGFEERVVPLDDFSRGTAGIVVGIINSALEEGFLPAAPEKSGCDWCDYRAVCGPFEFIRTSRKPGDRLFELKRLRELP
;
A
#
# COMPACT_ATOMS: atom_id res chain seq x y z
N ALA A 1 7.66 -2.46 15.74
CA ALA A 1 7.14 -2.57 14.37
C ALA A 1 7.54 -3.95 13.89
N ASP A 2 6.63 -4.69 13.27
CA ASP A 2 6.77 -6.14 13.13
C ASP A 2 7.80 -6.52 12.07
N ASP A 3 8.70 -7.45 12.43
CA ASP A 3 9.60 -8.11 11.48
C ASP A 3 8.75 -8.80 10.39
N GLY A 4 9.10 -8.61 9.12
CA GLY A 4 8.44 -9.30 7.99
C GLY A 4 7.39 -8.49 7.21
N VAL A 5 7.30 -7.17 7.42
CA VAL A 5 6.48 -6.27 6.60
C VAL A 5 7.01 -6.20 5.16
N VAL A 6 6.12 -6.33 4.17
CA VAL A 6 6.45 -6.27 2.73
C VAL A 6 5.85 -5.02 2.08
N VAL A 7 4.53 -4.90 2.11
CA VAL A 7 3.72 -3.79 1.60
C VAL A 7 2.97 -3.05 2.71
N GLY A 8 2.87 -3.60 3.93
CA GLY A 8 2.28 -2.97 5.10
C GLY A 8 0.86 -2.48 4.86
N GLY A 9 -0.01 -3.35 4.34
CA GLY A 9 -1.39 -2.98 3.98
C GLY A 9 -1.50 -1.93 2.86
N GLY A 10 -0.43 -1.74 2.08
CA GLY A 10 -0.35 -0.74 1.02
C GLY A 10 0.32 0.58 1.43
N GLU A 11 0.77 0.71 2.68
CA GLU A 11 1.45 1.93 3.16
C GLU A 11 2.95 1.95 2.85
N HIS A 12 3.55 0.80 2.53
CA HIS A 12 5.00 0.64 2.36
C HIS A 12 5.37 -0.04 1.03
N LEU A 13 4.80 0.44 -0.07
CA LEU A 13 5.01 -0.17 -1.40
C LEU A 13 6.37 0.12 -2.04
N GLN A 14 7.03 1.22 -1.65
CA GLN A 14 8.22 1.70 -2.35
C GLN A 14 9.38 0.69 -2.38
N PRO A 15 9.75 0.00 -1.27
CA PRO A 15 10.91 -0.90 -1.28
C PRO A 15 10.80 -2.03 -2.30
N VAL A 16 9.65 -2.72 -2.34
CA VAL A 16 9.44 -3.84 -3.24
C VAL A 16 9.28 -3.37 -4.69
N LEU A 17 8.51 -2.29 -4.93
CA LEU A 17 8.31 -1.77 -6.29
C LEU A 17 9.59 -1.21 -6.90
N TYR A 18 10.42 -0.53 -6.11
CA TYR A 18 11.70 -0.01 -6.57
C TYR A 18 12.71 -1.13 -6.79
N ALA A 19 12.74 -2.16 -5.93
CA ALA A 19 13.60 -3.31 -6.15
C ALA A 19 13.26 -4.04 -7.46
N LEU A 20 11.97 -4.27 -7.74
CA LEU A 20 11.48 -4.82 -9.01
C LEU A 20 11.87 -3.95 -10.22
N ALA A 21 11.67 -2.63 -10.11
CA ALA A 21 12.04 -1.71 -11.18
C ALA A 21 13.55 -1.69 -11.42
N CYS A 22 14.36 -1.73 -10.35
CA CYS A 22 15.81 -1.80 -10.43
C CYS A 22 16.30 -3.07 -11.12
N GLU A 23 15.75 -4.25 -10.80
CA GLU A 23 16.11 -5.49 -11.51
C GLU A 23 15.84 -5.38 -13.00
N GLU A 24 14.68 -4.82 -13.37
CA GLU A 24 14.29 -4.69 -14.78
C GLU A 24 15.18 -3.70 -15.52
N LEU A 25 15.56 -2.58 -14.89
CA LEU A 25 16.42 -1.57 -15.48
C LEU A 25 17.89 -1.99 -15.56
N LEU A 26 18.40 -2.64 -14.51
CA LEU A 26 19.82 -2.99 -14.38
C LEU A 26 20.15 -4.38 -14.93
N LYS A 27 19.13 -5.20 -15.20
CA LYS A 27 19.28 -6.59 -15.65
C LYS A 27 20.18 -7.41 -14.73
N ALA A 28 20.11 -7.13 -13.44
CA ALA A 28 20.89 -7.74 -12.38
C ALA A 28 19.97 -8.06 -11.19
N PRO A 29 20.26 -9.14 -10.43
CA PRO A 29 19.46 -9.49 -9.27
C PRO A 29 19.55 -8.39 -8.21
N VAL A 30 18.41 -8.07 -7.58
CA VAL A 30 18.34 -7.19 -6.42
C VAL A 30 18.00 -8.03 -5.20
N GLU A 31 18.77 -7.88 -4.13
CA GLU A 31 18.58 -8.64 -2.90
C GLU A 31 17.42 -8.10 -2.05
N SER A 32 17.31 -6.78 -1.92
CA SER A 32 16.29 -6.13 -1.10
C SER A 32 16.08 -4.66 -1.46
N GLY A 33 14.91 -4.14 -1.10
CA GLY A 33 14.64 -2.71 -0.98
C GLY A 33 14.73 -2.27 0.48
N ARG A 34 15.07 -1.01 0.74
CA ARG A 34 15.19 -0.49 2.12
C ARG A 34 14.63 0.92 2.28
N LEU A 35 13.98 1.16 3.42
CA LEU A 35 13.70 2.50 3.96
C LEU A 35 14.63 2.77 5.13
N TYR A 36 15.14 3.99 5.22
CA TYR A 36 15.97 4.45 6.32
C TYR A 36 15.29 5.67 6.98
N TYR A 37 14.85 5.51 8.23
CA TYR A 37 14.11 6.55 8.93
C TYR A 37 15.04 7.47 9.72
N CYS A 38 15.57 8.53 9.11
CA CYS A 38 16.52 9.48 9.74
C CYS A 38 15.95 10.37 10.87
N THR A 39 14.79 10.05 11.46
CA THR A 39 14.13 10.93 12.43
C THR A 39 14.08 10.28 13.81
N THR A 40 14.07 11.10 14.86
CA THR A 40 13.89 10.62 16.24
C THR A 40 12.58 9.83 16.40
N ALA A 41 11.50 10.30 15.75
CA ALA A 41 10.22 9.60 15.75
C ALA A 41 10.28 8.23 15.05
N GLY A 42 11.12 8.10 14.03
CA GLY A 42 11.37 6.84 13.32
C GLY A 42 12.51 6.00 13.92
N GLY A 43 13.03 6.38 15.09
CA GLY A 43 14.03 5.60 15.81
C GLY A 43 15.40 5.45 15.15
N PHE A 44 15.67 6.16 14.05
CA PHE A 44 16.87 5.92 13.22
C PHE A 44 16.94 4.47 12.69
N GLU A 45 15.78 3.83 12.50
CA GLU A 45 15.68 2.42 12.11
C GLU A 45 15.76 2.22 10.59
N GLU A 46 16.32 1.08 10.20
CA GLU A 46 16.23 0.56 8.83
C GLU A 46 15.05 -0.41 8.72
N ARG A 47 14.30 -0.34 7.63
CA ARG A 47 13.34 -1.38 7.23
C ARG A 47 13.78 -1.98 5.91
N VAL A 48 14.15 -3.25 5.95
CA VAL A 48 14.61 -4.01 4.79
C VAL A 48 13.50 -4.96 4.35
N VAL A 49 13.16 -4.92 3.07
CA VAL A 49 12.20 -5.83 2.42
C VAL A 49 13.00 -6.68 1.43
N PRO A 50 13.23 -7.97 1.71
CA PRO A 50 13.87 -8.89 0.77
C PRO A 50 13.08 -8.98 -0.53
N LEU A 51 13.77 -9.16 -1.66
CA LEU A 51 13.15 -9.38 -2.97
C LEU A 51 13.17 -10.87 -3.36
N ASP A 52 12.37 -11.65 -2.66
CA ASP A 52 12.12 -13.07 -2.86
C ASP A 52 10.79 -13.35 -3.59
N ASP A 53 10.44 -14.62 -3.81
CA ASP A 53 9.19 -15.01 -4.48
C ASP A 53 7.94 -14.54 -3.74
N PHE A 54 8.00 -14.46 -2.40
CA PHE A 54 6.88 -14.04 -1.57
C PHE A 54 6.57 -12.55 -1.74
N SER A 55 7.59 -11.71 -1.63
CA SER A 55 7.48 -10.26 -1.83
C SER A 55 7.08 -9.91 -3.27
N ARG A 56 7.59 -10.63 -4.27
CA ARG A 56 7.17 -10.52 -5.68
C ARG A 56 5.70 -10.85 -5.85
N GLY A 57 5.24 -11.97 -5.28
CA GLY A 57 3.84 -12.37 -5.30
C GLY A 57 2.94 -11.33 -4.65
N THR A 58 3.36 -10.80 -3.50
CA THR A 58 2.63 -9.77 -2.75
C THR A 58 2.50 -8.47 -3.55
N ALA A 59 3.59 -8.01 -4.16
CA ALA A 59 3.57 -6.86 -5.06
C ALA A 59 2.64 -7.09 -6.27
N GLY A 60 2.66 -8.28 -6.85
CA GLY A 60 1.76 -8.67 -7.93
C GLY A 60 0.28 -8.59 -7.54
N ILE A 61 -0.07 -9.05 -6.33
CA ILE A 61 -1.44 -8.95 -5.80
C ILE A 61 -1.86 -7.49 -5.68
N VAL A 62 -1.03 -6.63 -5.08
CA VAL A 62 -1.32 -5.19 -4.92
C VAL A 62 -1.57 -4.53 -6.28
N VAL A 63 -0.67 -4.73 -7.24
CA VAL A 63 -0.78 -4.14 -8.58
C VAL A 63 -2.03 -4.66 -9.29
N GLY A 64 -2.33 -5.96 -9.17
CA GLY A 64 -3.55 -6.55 -9.74
C GLY A 64 -4.82 -5.90 -9.20
N ILE A 65 -4.93 -5.72 -7.88
CA ILE A 65 -6.09 -5.08 -7.23
C ILE A 65 -6.26 -3.63 -7.73
N ILE A 66 -5.18 -2.86 -7.80
CA ILE A 66 -5.21 -1.48 -8.30
C ILE A 66 -5.61 -1.44 -9.78
N ASN A 67 -5.04 -2.33 -10.61
CA ASN A 67 -5.33 -2.38 -12.04
C ASN A 67 -6.80 -2.71 -12.30
N SER A 68 -7.36 -3.72 -11.62
CA SER A 68 -8.78 -4.07 -11.76
C SER A 68 -9.70 -2.92 -11.34
N ALA A 69 -9.39 -2.20 -10.26
CA ALA A 69 -10.17 -1.03 -9.84
C ALA A 69 -10.17 0.09 -10.89
N LEU A 70 -9.04 0.30 -11.57
CA LEU A 70 -8.91 1.26 -12.67
C LEU A 70 -9.71 0.83 -13.90
N GLU A 71 -9.61 -0.43 -14.32
CA GLU A 71 -10.33 -0.98 -15.47
C GLU A 71 -11.85 -0.94 -15.28
N GLU A 72 -12.33 -1.25 -14.07
CA GLU A 72 -13.76 -1.19 -13.74
C GLU A 72 -14.28 0.23 -13.51
N GLY A 73 -13.38 1.22 -13.39
CA GLY A 73 -13.74 2.59 -13.00
C GLY A 73 -14.32 2.66 -11.58
N PHE A 74 -13.96 1.71 -10.71
CA PHE A 74 -14.46 1.65 -9.33
C PHE A 74 -13.43 2.22 -8.37
N LEU A 75 -13.53 3.53 -8.12
CA LEU A 75 -12.64 4.29 -7.23
C LEU A 75 -13.41 4.74 -5.97
N PRO A 76 -13.82 3.82 -5.09
CA PRO A 76 -14.64 4.17 -3.94
C PRO A 76 -13.81 4.92 -2.89
N ALA A 77 -14.45 5.86 -2.20
CA ALA A 77 -13.93 6.28 -0.92
C ALA A 77 -13.94 5.10 0.05
N ALA A 78 -12.80 4.83 0.69
CA ALA A 78 -12.66 3.82 1.73
C ALA A 78 -11.86 4.41 2.90
N PRO A 79 -12.47 5.31 3.70
CA PRO A 79 -11.80 5.98 4.80
C PRO A 79 -11.18 4.98 5.79
N GLU A 80 -9.92 5.23 6.18
CA GLU A 80 -9.29 4.64 7.36
C GLU A 80 -9.40 5.58 8.56
N LYS A 81 -9.17 5.05 9.77
CA LYS A 81 -9.11 5.88 10.97
C LYS A 81 -8.05 6.97 10.80
N SER A 82 -8.44 8.24 10.92
CA SER A 82 -7.59 9.42 10.72
C SER A 82 -6.97 9.60 9.32
N GLY A 83 -7.18 8.67 8.37
CA GLY A 83 -6.66 8.80 7.01
C GLY A 83 -7.24 10.02 6.27
N CYS A 84 -8.50 10.37 6.53
CA CYS A 84 -9.13 11.55 5.95
C CYS A 84 -8.58 12.88 6.48
N ASP A 85 -7.83 12.89 7.58
CA ASP A 85 -7.28 14.13 8.16
C ASP A 85 -6.18 14.73 7.25
N TRP A 86 -5.51 13.87 6.48
CA TRP A 86 -4.36 14.20 5.62
C TRP A 86 -4.63 13.96 4.12
N CYS A 87 -5.84 13.55 3.76
CA CYS A 87 -6.18 13.20 2.38
C CYS A 87 -6.54 14.42 1.55
N ASP A 88 -5.80 14.68 0.47
CA ASP A 88 -6.06 15.81 -0.45
C ASP A 88 -7.43 15.72 -1.13
N TYR A 89 -7.98 14.52 -1.27
CA TYR A 89 -9.32 14.31 -1.82
C TYR A 89 -10.44 14.72 -0.86
N ARG A 90 -10.14 15.15 0.38
CA ARG A 90 -11.14 15.66 1.33
C ARG A 90 -11.96 16.82 0.77
N ALA A 91 -11.37 17.69 -0.06
CA ALA A 91 -12.10 18.78 -0.70
C ALA A 91 -13.17 18.29 -1.68
N VAL A 92 -12.94 17.13 -2.32
CA VAL A 92 -13.86 16.49 -3.27
C VAL A 92 -14.89 15.65 -2.54
N CYS A 93 -14.46 14.83 -1.59
CA CYS A 93 -15.36 13.98 -0.82
C CYS A 93 -16.24 14.83 0.11
N GLY A 94 -15.67 15.83 0.79
CA GLY A 94 -16.34 16.60 1.85
C GLY A 94 -16.13 16.00 3.25
N PRO A 95 -16.54 16.71 4.30
CA PRO A 95 -16.11 16.44 5.68
C PRO A 95 -16.70 15.17 6.32
N PHE A 96 -17.74 14.59 5.74
CA PHE A 96 -18.50 13.48 6.34
C PHE A 96 -18.38 12.16 5.57
N GLU A 97 -17.33 11.98 4.78
CA GLU A 97 -17.20 10.76 3.96
C GLU A 97 -17.20 9.49 4.80
N PHE A 98 -16.51 9.47 5.94
CA PHE A 98 -16.54 8.35 6.88
C PHE A 98 -17.97 7.90 7.25
N ILE A 99 -18.87 8.86 7.49
CA ILE A 99 -20.28 8.59 7.83
C ILE A 99 -21.07 8.09 6.61
N ARG A 100 -20.78 8.62 5.41
CA ARG A 100 -21.47 8.18 4.19
C ARG A 100 -21.03 6.79 3.77
N THR A 101 -19.74 6.50 3.79
CA THR A 101 -19.20 5.19 3.41
C THR A 101 -19.65 4.10 4.38
N SER A 102 -19.72 4.38 5.70
CA SER A 102 -20.13 3.38 6.70
C SER A 102 -21.57 2.90 6.57
N ARG A 103 -22.42 3.64 5.85
CA ARG A 103 -23.81 3.26 5.55
C ARG A 103 -23.98 2.52 4.23
N LYS A 104 -22.92 2.41 3.41
CA LYS A 104 -22.96 1.70 2.13
C LYS A 104 -22.59 0.23 2.33
N PRO A 105 -23.14 -0.67 1.50
CA PRO A 105 -22.66 -2.05 1.43
C PRO A 105 -21.13 -2.09 1.19
N GLY A 106 -20.45 -2.92 1.98
CA GLY A 106 -18.98 -3.03 1.97
C GLY A 106 -18.46 -4.24 1.18
N ASP A 107 -19.34 -4.93 0.44
CA ASP A 107 -19.07 -6.10 -0.39
C ASP A 107 -18.09 -5.77 -1.51
N ARG A 108 -18.30 -4.65 -2.22
CA ARG A 108 -17.40 -4.21 -3.29
C ARG A 108 -16.02 -3.73 -2.80
N LEU A 109 -15.83 -3.57 -1.49
CA LEU A 109 -14.54 -3.21 -0.89
C LEU A 109 -13.70 -4.43 -0.51
N PHE A 110 -14.15 -5.65 -0.83
CA PHE A 110 -13.46 -6.88 -0.43
C PHE A 110 -11.98 -6.90 -0.82
N GLU A 111 -11.65 -6.66 -2.10
CA GLU A 111 -10.26 -6.68 -2.55
C GLU A 111 -9.41 -5.57 -1.90
N LEU A 112 -9.98 -4.39 -1.68
CA LEU A 112 -9.27 -3.32 -0.97
C LEU A 112 -9.01 -3.67 0.51
N LYS A 113 -9.97 -4.34 1.17
CA LYS A 113 -9.78 -4.83 2.54
C LYS A 113 -8.70 -5.91 2.60
N ARG A 114 -8.72 -6.84 1.64
CA ARG A 114 -7.69 -7.86 1.49
C ARG A 114 -6.31 -7.23 1.28
N LEU A 115 -6.20 -6.17 0.46
CA LEU A 115 -4.94 -5.44 0.28
C LEU A 115 -4.42 -4.86 1.60
N ARG A 116 -5.29 -4.31 2.43
CA ARG A 116 -4.94 -3.74 3.75
C ARG A 116 -4.50 -4.78 4.78
N GLU A 117 -4.77 -6.05 4.54
CA GLU A 117 -4.33 -7.18 5.37
C GLU A 117 -3.01 -7.79 4.87
N LEU A 118 -2.48 -7.35 3.72
CA LEU A 118 -1.20 -7.83 3.22
C LEU A 118 -0.04 -7.37 4.13
N PRO A 119 0.95 -8.24 4.36
CA PRO A 119 2.12 -7.92 5.18
C PRO A 119 2.91 -6.79 4.57
#